data_AF-A0A3B6NJT1-F1
#
_entry.id   AF-A0A3B6NJT1-F1
#
_cell.length_a   1.000
_cell.length_b   1.000
_cell.length_c   1.000
_cell.angle_alpha   90.00
_cell.angle_beta   90.00
_cell.angle_gamma   90.00
#
_symmetry.space_group_name_H-M   'P 1'
#
loop_
_entity.id
_entity.type
_entity.pdbx_description
1 polymer ?
#
loop_
_entity_poly.entity_id
_entity_poly.type
_entity_poly.pdbx_seq_one_letter_code
_entity_poly.pdbx_strand_id
1 'polypeptide(L)'
;MSTAPRDAWSEEAAGWHWIGAVPLQVHLHDADVAALPPPPPFHLFGPRIGYFPLLVSIIKAHFSSSLPPGVDTVWFEYKGLPLKWYMPIGVLFDLLCAEPERPWNLTVHFRGYPADILSPCEGEDSVKWNYNNSLKEAAFIITGNSKNVMNMSQADQLAMWESVRKRDADSYMDISTKLKLGPFEDHFWTSSLEPRQGSDEPESPGSVKPCRVPVRLYVRRVQEDLEYLEDAIPVSDWESVSYINRPFEIRKEGGRRITTLEHALETLLPEFFGSKPTARAAGPDSAPGDSDTTPGTPRDREPASASPQEMDVAKKARVKLVRIQGMELSLDTPFPWVANNLRNPECFLHVCVYIGA
;
A
#
# COMPACT_ATOMS: atom_id res chain seq x y z
N MET A 1 1.27 -14.28 -23.62
CA MET A 1 -0.08 -13.68 -23.52
C MET A 1 -0.78 -14.33 -22.33
N SER A 2 -0.68 -13.69 -21.15
CA SER A 2 -1.36 -14.17 -19.95
C SER A 2 -2.82 -13.73 -20.02
N THR A 3 -3.75 -14.68 -20.02
CA THR A 3 -5.18 -14.42 -19.95
C THR A 3 -5.49 -13.75 -18.61
N ALA A 4 -6.11 -12.57 -18.64
CA ALA A 4 -6.57 -11.91 -17.43
C ALA A 4 -7.46 -12.86 -16.58
N PRO A 5 -7.30 -12.89 -15.26
CA PRO A 5 -8.06 -13.79 -14.40
C PRO A 5 -9.57 -13.52 -14.55
N ARG A 6 -10.33 -14.60 -14.79
CA ARG A 6 -11.78 -14.56 -15.01
C ARG A 6 -12.58 -14.43 -13.70
N ASP A 7 -11.98 -14.85 -12.59
CA ASP A 7 -12.59 -14.80 -11.25
C ASP A 7 -11.94 -13.68 -10.43
N ALA A 8 -12.76 -12.94 -9.67
CA ALA A 8 -12.28 -11.83 -8.87
C ALA A 8 -11.61 -12.21 -7.55
N TRP A 9 -11.70 -13.48 -7.17
CA TRP A 9 -11.02 -14.10 -6.03
C TRP A 9 -10.25 -15.32 -6.51
N SER A 10 -9.02 -15.48 -6.01
CA SER A 10 -8.16 -16.64 -6.25
C SER A 10 -7.64 -17.13 -4.91
N GLU A 11 -8.09 -18.33 -4.52
CA GLU A 11 -7.61 -19.02 -3.31
C GLU A 11 -6.09 -19.27 -3.39
N GLU A 12 -5.58 -19.58 -4.58
CA GLU A 12 -4.15 -19.76 -4.81
C GLU A 12 -3.36 -18.47 -4.56
N ALA A 13 -3.82 -17.33 -5.09
CA ALA A 13 -3.17 -16.03 -4.86
C ALA A 13 -3.18 -15.64 -3.38
N ALA A 14 -4.31 -15.90 -2.68
CA ALA A 14 -4.39 -15.71 -1.24
C ALA A 14 -3.38 -16.61 -0.51
N GLY A 15 -3.27 -17.90 -0.86
CA GLY A 15 -2.29 -18.82 -0.27
C GLY A 15 -0.84 -18.34 -0.41
N TRP A 16 -0.44 -17.93 -1.62
CA TRP A 16 0.92 -17.41 -1.88
C TRP A 16 1.23 -16.13 -1.09
N HIS A 17 0.24 -15.27 -0.89
CA HIS A 17 0.37 -14.04 -0.13
C HIS A 17 0.75 -14.31 1.35
N TRP A 18 0.14 -15.31 1.98
CA TRP A 18 0.39 -15.64 3.39
C TRP A 18 1.75 -16.28 3.66
N ILE A 19 2.28 -17.04 2.69
CA ILE A 19 3.60 -17.68 2.81
C ILE A 19 4.75 -16.81 2.30
N GLY A 20 4.44 -15.71 1.60
CA GLY A 20 5.41 -14.79 1.04
C GLY A 20 6.43 -14.29 2.07
N ALA A 21 7.71 -14.39 1.73
CA ALA A 21 8.80 -13.98 2.62
C ALA A 21 9.95 -13.32 1.85
N VAL A 22 10.71 -12.49 2.57
CA VAL A 22 11.93 -11.84 2.08
C VAL A 22 13.13 -12.52 2.74
N PRO A 23 14.12 -13.02 1.98
CA PRO A 23 15.36 -13.52 2.58
C PRO A 23 16.13 -12.35 3.18
N LEU A 24 16.38 -12.38 4.49
CA LEU A 24 17.07 -11.32 5.23
C LEU A 24 18.47 -11.78 5.61
N GLN A 25 19.43 -10.89 5.49
CA GLN A 25 20.76 -11.00 6.07
C GLN A 25 20.97 -9.84 7.04
N VAL A 26 20.92 -10.13 8.33
CA VAL A 26 20.97 -9.12 9.41
C VAL A 26 22.37 -9.07 10.01
N HIS A 27 23.00 -7.91 9.97
CA HIS A 27 24.30 -7.64 10.60
C HIS A 27 24.10 -6.87 11.90
N LEU A 28 24.89 -7.17 12.93
CA LEU A 28 24.97 -6.33 14.12
C LEU A 28 25.76 -5.07 13.78
N HIS A 29 25.26 -3.90 14.15
CA HIS A 29 25.97 -2.64 13.94
C HIS A 29 27.31 -2.63 14.69
N ASP A 30 28.38 -2.12 14.06
CA ASP A 30 29.75 -2.16 14.61
C ASP A 30 29.86 -1.50 16.00
N ALA A 31 29.13 -0.42 16.24
CA ALA A 31 29.13 0.26 17.56
C ALA A 31 28.49 -0.57 18.68
N ASP A 32 27.71 -1.59 18.32
CA ASP A 32 27.03 -2.51 19.25
C ASP A 32 27.78 -3.85 19.39
N VAL A 33 28.95 -4.01 18.77
CA VAL A 33 29.77 -5.23 18.88
C VAL A 33 30.72 -5.11 20.08
N ALA A 34 30.53 -5.99 21.06
CA ALA A 34 31.41 -6.12 22.23
C ALA A 34 32.28 -7.39 22.22
N ALA A 35 32.07 -8.31 21.27
CA ALA A 35 32.84 -9.55 21.12
C ALA A 35 33.94 -9.45 20.04
N LEU A 36 35.03 -10.19 20.24
CA LEU A 36 36.09 -10.40 19.25
C LEU A 36 36.30 -11.91 19.03
N PRO A 37 36.13 -12.44 17.81
CA PRO A 37 35.76 -11.74 16.57
C PRO A 37 34.29 -11.26 16.55
N PRO A 38 33.92 -10.33 15.64
CA PRO A 38 32.53 -9.93 15.45
C PRO A 38 31.61 -11.12 15.12
N PRO A 39 30.33 -11.09 15.56
CA PRO A 39 29.41 -12.19 15.29
C PRO A 39 29.10 -12.29 13.79
N PRO A 40 28.90 -13.51 13.25
CA PRO A 40 28.46 -13.68 11.87
C PRO A 40 27.05 -13.10 11.68
N PRO A 41 26.71 -12.64 10.46
CA PRO A 41 25.36 -12.19 10.16
C PRO A 41 24.34 -13.29 10.40
N PHE A 42 23.12 -12.89 10.76
CA PHE A 42 22.00 -13.79 10.99
C PHE A 42 21.10 -13.83 9.75
N HIS A 43 20.87 -15.04 9.22
CA HIS A 43 20.02 -15.26 8.06
C HIS A 43 18.67 -15.83 8.46
N LEU A 44 17.59 -15.23 7.98
CA LEU A 44 16.22 -15.66 8.25
C LEU A 44 15.26 -15.21 7.15
N PHE A 45 14.09 -15.81 7.08
CA PHE A 45 13.00 -15.36 6.22
C PHE A 45 12.07 -14.42 6.98
N GLY A 46 12.02 -13.15 6.57
CA GLY A 46 11.08 -12.17 7.09
C GLY A 46 9.73 -12.27 6.36
N PRO A 47 8.61 -12.55 7.05
CA PRO A 47 7.29 -12.61 6.40
C PRO A 47 6.93 -11.28 5.76
N ARG A 48 6.45 -11.26 4.50
CA ARG A 48 6.07 -10.02 3.80
C ARG A 48 4.96 -9.26 4.54
N ILE A 49 3.99 -9.98 5.08
CA ILE A 49 2.88 -9.45 5.90
C ILE A 49 3.26 -9.24 7.37
N GLY A 50 4.48 -9.62 7.77
CA GLY A 50 4.98 -9.47 9.13
C GLY A 50 5.63 -8.11 9.37
N TYR A 51 6.04 -7.88 10.62
CA TYR A 51 6.68 -6.65 11.07
C TYR A 51 8.02 -6.96 11.73
N PHE A 52 9.01 -6.08 11.55
CA PHE A 52 10.37 -6.28 12.07
C PHE A 52 10.45 -6.53 13.60
N PRO A 53 9.68 -5.85 14.47
CA PRO A 53 9.75 -6.11 15.91
C PRO A 53 9.41 -7.55 16.30
N LEU A 54 8.62 -8.27 15.48
CA LEU A 54 8.30 -9.68 15.72
C LEU A 54 9.51 -10.61 15.54
N LEU A 55 10.55 -10.15 14.83
CA LEU A 55 11.79 -10.90 14.60
C LEU A 55 12.84 -10.61 15.67
N VAL A 56 12.64 -9.62 16.54
CA VAL A 56 13.63 -9.16 17.51
C VAL A 56 14.04 -10.26 18.48
N SER A 57 13.10 -11.07 18.97
CA SER A 57 13.42 -12.12 19.94
C SER A 57 14.42 -13.16 19.40
N ILE A 58 14.26 -13.58 18.14
CA ILE A 58 15.16 -14.57 17.52
C ILE A 58 16.50 -13.94 17.10
N ILE A 59 16.47 -12.71 16.60
CA ILE A 59 17.69 -11.95 16.23
C ILE A 59 18.53 -11.64 17.48
N LYS A 60 17.89 -11.20 18.56
CA LYS A 60 18.55 -10.94 19.83
C LYS A 60 19.17 -12.20 20.42
N ALA A 61 18.50 -13.35 20.33
CA ALA A 61 19.06 -14.62 20.81
C ALA A 61 20.41 -14.93 20.14
N HIS A 62 20.52 -14.71 18.82
CA HIS A 62 21.75 -14.91 18.05
C HIS A 62 22.87 -13.95 18.46
N PHE A 63 22.57 -12.65 18.62
CA PHE A 63 23.59 -11.64 18.95
C PHE A 63 23.88 -11.46 20.44
N SER A 64 23.09 -12.08 21.33
CA SER A 64 23.13 -11.83 22.79
C SER A 64 24.51 -11.91 23.44
N SER A 65 25.37 -12.84 23.01
CA SER A 65 26.73 -13.02 23.53
C SER A 65 27.71 -11.94 23.07
N SER A 66 27.34 -11.17 22.06
CA SER A 66 28.19 -10.16 21.41
C SER A 66 27.76 -8.73 21.73
N LEU A 67 26.70 -8.53 22.50
CA LEU A 67 26.18 -7.21 22.84
C LEU A 67 26.86 -6.63 24.09
N PRO A 68 27.09 -5.31 24.15
CA PRO A 68 27.54 -4.64 25.36
C PRO A 68 26.45 -4.69 26.45
N PRO A 69 26.82 -4.66 27.74
CA PRO A 69 25.84 -4.58 28.83
C PRO A 69 24.99 -3.31 28.70
N GLY A 70 23.70 -3.40 29.01
CA GLY A 70 22.80 -2.25 28.98
C GLY A 70 21.34 -2.61 28.68
N VAL A 71 20.48 -1.59 28.65
CA VAL A 71 19.09 -1.71 28.22
C VAL A 71 19.05 -1.65 26.69
N ASP A 72 18.41 -2.64 26.08
CA ASP A 72 18.30 -2.72 24.63
C ASP A 72 17.20 -1.83 24.07
N THR A 73 17.54 -1.04 23.06
CA THR A 73 16.61 -0.28 22.23
C THR A 73 16.78 -0.73 20.78
N VAL A 74 15.96 -1.70 20.34
CA VAL A 74 16.18 -2.38 19.07
C VAL A 74 15.52 -1.62 17.91
N TRP A 75 16.28 -1.39 16.84
CA TRP A 75 15.77 -0.84 15.58
C TRP A 75 16.58 -1.37 14.40
N PHE A 76 16.04 -1.21 13.20
CA PHE A 76 16.61 -1.74 11.95
C PHE A 76 16.95 -0.61 11.00
N GLU A 77 18.05 -0.76 10.29
CA GLU A 77 18.57 0.17 9.30
C GLU A 77 18.76 -0.52 7.95
N TYR A 78 18.47 0.20 6.87
CA TYR A 78 18.84 -0.20 5.51
C TYR A 78 19.56 0.96 4.83
N LYS A 79 20.84 0.77 4.45
CA LYS A 79 21.66 1.77 3.75
C LYS A 79 21.62 3.16 4.42
N GLY A 80 21.73 3.22 5.75
CA GLY A 80 21.67 4.47 6.52
C GLY A 80 20.26 4.96 6.87
N LEU A 81 19.20 4.33 6.36
CA LEU A 81 17.81 4.72 6.63
C LEU A 81 17.20 3.90 7.78
N PRO A 82 16.80 4.52 8.90
CA PRO A 82 16.04 3.84 9.96
C PRO A 82 14.67 3.36 9.46
N LEU A 83 14.39 2.06 9.61
CA LEU A 83 13.19 1.44 9.07
C LEU A 83 11.97 1.66 9.98
N LYS A 84 10.87 2.13 9.38
CA LYS A 84 9.58 2.36 10.06
C LYS A 84 8.92 1.02 10.42
N TRP A 85 9.04 0.62 11.68
CA TRP A 85 8.58 -0.68 12.19
C TRP A 85 7.08 -0.96 12.02
N TYR A 86 6.25 0.07 11.93
CA TYR A 86 4.80 -0.04 11.75
C TYR A 86 4.40 -0.35 10.30
N MET A 87 5.35 -0.38 9.37
CA MET A 87 5.14 -0.85 8.00
C MET A 87 5.48 -2.35 7.90
N PRO A 88 4.71 -3.14 7.13
CA PRO A 88 5.03 -4.53 6.87
C PRO A 88 6.39 -4.68 6.18
N ILE A 89 7.12 -5.76 6.50
CA ILE A 89 8.46 -6.05 5.95
C ILE A 89 8.45 -6.07 4.42
N GLY A 90 7.42 -6.68 3.82
CA GLY A 90 7.29 -6.75 2.37
C GLY A 90 7.08 -5.39 1.72
N VAL A 91 6.37 -4.48 2.38
CA VAL A 91 6.16 -3.10 1.90
C VAL A 91 7.46 -2.31 1.97
N LEU A 92 8.21 -2.41 3.08
CA LEU A 92 9.52 -1.77 3.20
C LEU A 92 10.49 -2.29 2.13
N PHE A 93 10.52 -3.60 1.90
CA PHE A 93 11.35 -4.20 0.86
C PHE A 93 10.95 -3.71 -0.55
N ASP A 94 9.66 -3.75 -0.88
CA ASP A 94 9.14 -3.35 -2.19
C ASP A 94 9.39 -1.87 -2.51
N LEU A 95 9.37 -1.02 -1.49
CA LEU A 95 9.56 0.43 -1.57
C LEU A 95 11.03 0.86 -1.64
N LEU A 96 11.90 0.21 -0.85
CA LEU A 96 13.29 0.64 -0.69
C LEU A 96 14.22 -0.05 -1.69
N CYS A 97 13.92 -1.29 -2.07
CA CYS A 97 14.70 -2.05 -3.05
C CYS A 97 14.05 -1.93 -4.44
N ALA A 98 14.45 -0.92 -5.22
CA ALA A 98 13.96 -0.73 -6.59
C ALA A 98 14.19 -2.01 -7.42
N GLU A 99 15.44 -2.47 -7.44
CA GLU A 99 15.80 -3.83 -7.82
C GLU A 99 15.86 -4.74 -6.57
N PRO A 100 15.10 -5.85 -6.51
CA PRO A 100 15.06 -6.71 -5.33
C PRO A 100 16.39 -7.41 -4.99
N GLU A 101 17.14 -6.86 -4.04
CA GLU A 101 18.34 -7.48 -3.47
C GLU A 101 18.00 -8.76 -2.67
N ARG A 102 18.67 -9.87 -2.96
CA ARG A 102 18.47 -11.16 -2.27
C ARG A 102 19.83 -11.78 -1.89
N PRO A 103 20.15 -11.90 -0.59
CA PRO A 103 19.36 -11.51 0.57
C PRO A 103 19.27 -9.99 0.75
N TRP A 104 18.21 -9.51 1.41
CA TRP A 104 18.07 -8.11 1.82
C TRP A 104 19.00 -7.84 3.01
N ASN A 105 20.03 -7.03 2.77
CA ASN A 105 21.07 -6.72 3.75
C ASN A 105 20.60 -5.64 4.71
N LEU A 106 20.42 -5.99 5.97
CA LEU A 106 19.96 -5.09 7.02
C LEU A 106 21.01 -4.99 8.12
N THR A 107 21.00 -3.86 8.81
CA THR A 107 21.75 -3.66 10.05
C THR A 107 20.77 -3.57 11.20
N VAL A 108 21.01 -4.33 12.27
CA VAL A 108 20.26 -4.22 13.52
C VAL A 108 21.10 -3.46 14.54
N HIS A 109 20.44 -2.54 15.23
CA HIS A 109 21.00 -1.76 16.32
C HIS A 109 20.29 -2.15 17.60
N PHE A 110 21.03 -2.20 18.70
CA PHE A 110 20.52 -2.42 20.05
C PHE A 110 20.66 -1.17 20.92
N ARG A 111 21.29 -0.11 20.42
CA ARG A 111 21.44 1.18 21.11
C ARG A 111 21.06 2.34 20.19
N GLY A 112 20.99 3.54 20.75
CA GLY A 112 20.85 4.79 19.98
C GLY A 112 19.57 4.86 19.14
N TYR A 113 18.42 4.58 19.76
CA TYR A 113 17.13 4.64 19.06
C TYR A 113 16.86 6.03 18.44
N PRO A 114 16.59 6.13 17.12
CA PRO A 114 16.36 7.40 16.45
C PRO A 114 14.93 7.90 16.70
N ALA A 115 14.69 8.44 17.90
CA ALA A 115 13.36 8.88 18.36
C ALA A 115 12.80 10.11 17.62
N ASP A 116 13.66 10.82 16.89
CA ASP A 116 13.31 11.92 15.99
C ASP A 116 12.68 11.42 14.67
N ILE A 117 13.01 10.20 14.24
CA ILE A 117 12.56 9.60 12.98
C ILE A 117 11.51 8.51 13.22
N LEU A 118 11.72 7.67 14.25
CA LEU A 118 10.90 6.49 14.54
C LEU A 118 10.01 6.70 15.76
N SER A 119 8.75 6.28 15.63
CA SER A 119 7.82 6.21 16.77
C SER A 119 8.26 5.13 17.76
N PRO A 120 8.07 5.28 19.07
CA PRO A 120 8.43 4.25 20.05
C PRO A 120 7.83 2.88 19.74
N CYS A 121 8.56 1.80 20.04
CA CYS A 121 8.12 0.42 19.89
C CYS A 121 8.43 -0.39 21.16
N GLU A 122 7.41 -0.78 21.90
CA GLU A 122 7.49 -1.55 23.15
C GLU A 122 7.40 -3.07 22.90
N GLY A 123 7.93 -3.52 21.76
CA GLY A 123 7.89 -4.93 21.34
C GLY A 123 6.56 -5.35 20.70
N GLU A 124 6.14 -6.58 20.98
CA GLU A 124 5.01 -7.23 20.28
C GLU A 124 3.68 -6.50 20.48
N ASP A 125 3.44 -5.96 21.68
CA ASP A 125 2.18 -5.26 21.99
C ASP A 125 1.98 -4.00 21.14
N SER A 126 3.06 -3.26 20.83
CA SER A 126 2.99 -2.12 19.91
C SER A 126 2.61 -2.54 18.49
N VAL A 127 3.13 -3.69 18.02
CA VAL A 127 2.78 -4.23 16.69
C VAL A 127 1.33 -4.70 16.65
N LYS A 128 0.90 -5.44 17.68
CA LYS A 128 -0.48 -5.87 17.83
C LYS A 128 -1.44 -4.68 17.86
N TRP A 129 -1.08 -3.63 18.59
CA TRP A 129 -1.87 -2.39 18.64
C TRP A 129 -1.94 -1.73 17.25
N ASN A 130 -0.81 -1.61 16.54
CA ASN A 130 -0.75 -1.06 15.18
C ASN A 130 -1.64 -1.85 14.19
N TYR A 131 -1.58 -3.18 14.25
CA TYR A 131 -2.43 -4.07 13.44
C TYR A 131 -3.91 -3.83 13.73
N ASN A 132 -4.31 -3.87 15.01
CA ASN A 132 -5.72 -3.67 15.39
C ASN A 132 -6.24 -2.28 15.03
N ASN A 133 -5.40 -1.25 15.15
CA ASN A 133 -5.75 0.10 14.74
C ASN A 133 -5.97 0.18 13.22
N SER A 134 -5.08 -0.41 12.43
CA SER A 134 -5.24 -0.48 10.97
C SER A 134 -6.49 -1.27 10.57
N LEU A 135 -6.78 -2.40 11.22
CA LEU A 135 -7.99 -3.18 10.94
C LEU A 135 -9.28 -2.40 11.23
N LYS A 136 -9.31 -1.62 12.33
CA LYS A 136 -10.46 -0.74 12.65
C LYS A 136 -10.63 0.38 11.63
N GLU A 137 -9.52 0.97 11.20
CA GLU A 137 -9.51 2.01 10.17
C GLU A 137 -10.04 1.47 8.83
N ALA A 138 -9.55 0.31 8.40
CA ALA A 138 -10.02 -0.38 7.20
C ALA A 138 -11.52 -0.72 7.29
N ALA A 139 -11.98 -1.23 8.44
CA ALA A 139 -13.40 -1.52 8.65
C ALA A 139 -14.29 -0.28 8.54
N PHE A 140 -13.82 0.85 9.08
CA PHE A 140 -14.51 2.14 8.96
C PHE A 140 -14.60 2.58 7.50
N ILE A 141 -13.51 2.46 6.73
CA ILE A 141 -13.49 2.80 5.31
C ILE A 141 -14.49 1.93 4.52
N ILE A 142 -14.49 0.62 4.75
CA ILE A 142 -15.28 -0.37 4.00
C ILE A 142 -16.77 -0.25 4.32
N THR A 143 -17.14 -0.21 5.60
CA THR A 143 -18.54 -0.33 6.03
C THR A 143 -19.16 1.01 6.46
N GLY A 144 -18.34 2.03 6.72
CA GLY A 144 -18.74 3.32 7.28
C GLY A 144 -18.74 3.36 8.81
N ASN A 145 -18.37 2.27 9.49
CA ASN A 145 -18.15 2.21 10.94
C ASN A 145 -17.18 1.07 11.30
N SER A 146 -16.74 0.98 12.56
CA SER A 146 -15.82 -0.08 13.01
C SER A 146 -16.48 -1.13 13.91
N LYS A 147 -17.82 -1.17 13.98
CA LYS A 147 -18.56 -2.04 14.93
C LYS A 147 -18.26 -3.52 14.73
N ASN A 148 -18.08 -3.98 13.49
CA ASN A 148 -17.77 -5.39 13.21
C ASN A 148 -16.46 -5.84 13.87
N VAL A 149 -15.46 -4.95 13.94
CA VAL A 149 -14.17 -5.21 14.59
C VAL A 149 -14.24 -4.94 16.09
N MET A 150 -14.89 -3.85 16.50
CA MET A 150 -15.00 -3.47 17.92
C MET A 150 -15.86 -4.44 18.74
N ASN A 151 -16.87 -5.07 18.14
CA ASN A 151 -17.76 -6.03 18.80
C ASN A 151 -17.23 -7.46 18.77
N MET A 152 -16.05 -7.71 18.17
CA MET A 152 -15.38 -9.00 18.29
C MET A 152 -15.09 -9.31 19.76
N SER A 153 -15.17 -10.59 20.13
CA SER A 153 -14.70 -11.00 21.45
C SER A 153 -13.20 -10.77 21.57
N GLN A 154 -12.70 -10.55 22.79
CA GLN A 154 -11.26 -10.42 23.03
C GLN A 154 -10.49 -11.68 22.58
N ALA A 155 -11.12 -12.85 22.70
CA ALA A 155 -10.58 -14.11 22.22
C ALA A 155 -10.44 -14.13 20.69
N ASP A 156 -11.45 -13.66 19.95
CA ASP A 156 -11.38 -13.58 18.48
C ASP A 156 -10.34 -12.55 18.02
N GLN A 157 -10.24 -11.38 18.68
CA GLN A 157 -9.22 -10.38 18.36
C GLN A 157 -7.80 -10.92 18.58
N LEU A 158 -7.60 -11.65 19.68
CA LEU A 158 -6.31 -12.28 19.99
C LEU A 158 -6.01 -13.41 19.00
N ALA A 159 -6.98 -14.26 18.70
CA ALA A 159 -6.81 -15.36 17.74
C ALA A 159 -6.47 -14.83 16.34
N MET A 160 -7.16 -13.77 15.89
CA MET A 160 -6.89 -13.14 14.59
C MET A 160 -5.46 -12.56 14.52
N TRP A 161 -5.01 -11.87 15.58
CA TRP A 161 -3.63 -11.39 15.68
C TRP A 161 -2.62 -12.56 15.65
N GLU A 162 -2.90 -13.60 16.42
CA GLU A 162 -2.02 -14.77 16.51
C GLU A 162 -1.89 -15.51 15.17
N SER A 163 -2.97 -15.56 14.39
CA SER A 163 -2.95 -16.08 13.02
C SER A 163 -2.01 -15.29 12.12
N VAL A 164 -2.03 -13.95 12.20
CA VAL A 164 -1.08 -13.09 11.45
C VAL A 164 0.36 -13.32 11.92
N ARG A 165 0.58 -13.36 13.24
CA ARG A 165 1.91 -13.57 13.84
C ARG A 165 2.51 -14.93 13.45
N LYS A 166 1.70 -15.98 13.39
CA LYS A 166 2.10 -17.35 13.03
C LYS A 166 2.08 -17.63 11.52
N ARG A 167 1.47 -16.76 10.72
CA ARG A 167 1.15 -16.98 9.29
C ARG A 167 0.18 -18.14 9.06
N ASP A 168 -0.79 -18.28 9.94
CA ASP A 168 -1.86 -19.27 9.82
C ASP A 168 -3.04 -18.65 9.04
N ALA A 169 -3.06 -18.91 7.74
CA ALA A 169 -4.09 -18.37 6.84
C ALA A 169 -5.48 -18.93 7.17
N ASP A 170 -5.59 -20.22 7.47
CA ASP A 170 -6.87 -20.89 7.69
C ASP A 170 -7.55 -20.34 8.95
N SER A 171 -6.82 -20.30 10.06
CA SER A 171 -7.32 -19.71 11.32
C SER A 171 -7.69 -18.24 11.16
N TYR A 172 -6.98 -17.50 10.30
CA TYR A 172 -7.35 -16.12 10.00
C TYR A 172 -8.65 -16.03 9.18
N MET A 173 -8.83 -16.87 8.16
CA MET A 173 -10.02 -16.88 7.31
C MET A 173 -11.28 -17.22 8.09
N ASP A 174 -11.20 -18.17 9.03
CA ASP A 174 -12.31 -18.55 9.92
C ASP A 174 -12.86 -17.39 10.75
N ILE A 175 -12.01 -16.43 11.11
CA ILE A 175 -12.40 -15.25 11.89
C ILE A 175 -12.80 -14.10 10.97
N SER A 176 -12.02 -13.85 9.92
CA SER A 176 -12.19 -12.68 9.04
C SER A 176 -13.50 -12.72 8.24
N THR A 177 -13.99 -13.91 7.87
CA THR A 177 -15.30 -14.09 7.21
C THR A 177 -16.47 -13.56 8.05
N LYS A 178 -16.35 -13.61 9.39
CA LYS A 178 -17.36 -13.08 10.32
C LYS A 178 -17.43 -11.55 10.30
N LEU A 179 -16.36 -10.87 9.89
CA LEU A 179 -16.26 -9.40 9.90
C LEU A 179 -16.94 -8.75 8.69
N LYS A 180 -17.26 -9.52 7.65
CA LYS A 180 -17.92 -9.04 6.42
C LYS A 180 -17.19 -7.85 5.78
N LEU A 181 -15.85 -7.88 5.79
CA LEU A 181 -14.98 -6.84 5.23
C LEU A 181 -14.53 -7.16 3.78
N GLY A 182 -15.18 -8.12 3.12
CA GLY A 182 -14.96 -8.52 1.72
C GLY A 182 -15.58 -9.89 1.42
N PRO A 183 -15.44 -10.41 0.19
CA PRO A 183 -14.80 -9.78 -0.97
C PRO A 183 -15.63 -8.62 -1.50
N PHE A 184 -14.99 -7.71 -2.25
CA PHE A 184 -15.65 -6.55 -2.84
C PHE A 184 -16.58 -6.92 -4.02
N GLU A 185 -17.00 -8.19 -4.14
CA GLU A 185 -17.59 -8.79 -5.34
C GLU A 185 -18.88 -9.62 -5.19
N ASP A 186 -19.54 -9.68 -4.03
CA ASP A 186 -20.81 -10.46 -3.91
C ASP A 186 -22.01 -9.90 -4.72
N HIS A 187 -21.82 -8.85 -5.52
CA HIS A 187 -22.84 -8.32 -6.44
C HIS A 187 -22.35 -8.10 -7.88
N PHE A 188 -21.17 -8.61 -8.26
CA PHE A 188 -20.60 -8.39 -9.60
C PHE A 188 -21.00 -9.47 -10.60
N TRP A 189 -21.41 -10.66 -10.14
CA TRP A 189 -21.80 -11.78 -11.01
C TRP A 189 -23.17 -12.40 -10.71
N THR A 190 -23.70 -12.28 -9.49
CA THR A 190 -25.00 -12.85 -9.09
C THR A 190 -26.09 -11.79 -9.08
N SER A 191 -26.59 -11.44 -10.25
CA SER A 191 -27.97 -10.95 -10.36
C SER A 191 -28.90 -12.16 -10.38
N SER A 192 -29.24 -12.70 -9.20
CA SER A 192 -30.42 -13.55 -9.01
C SER A 192 -30.89 -13.46 -7.56
N LEU A 193 -31.91 -12.61 -7.38
CA LEU A 193 -33.05 -12.73 -6.46
C LEU A 193 -32.80 -13.42 -5.11
N GLU A 194 -32.61 -12.65 -4.03
CA GLU A 194 -33.26 -12.96 -2.75
C GLU A 194 -33.72 -11.68 -2.03
N PRO A 195 -34.92 -11.66 -1.42
CA PRO A 195 -35.45 -10.48 -0.74
C PRO A 195 -34.81 -10.32 0.64
N ARG A 196 -34.15 -9.19 0.88
CA ARG A 196 -33.73 -8.80 2.24
C ARG A 196 -34.94 -8.40 3.07
N GLN A 197 -35.25 -9.17 4.10
CA GLN A 197 -36.13 -8.72 5.18
C GLN A 197 -35.33 -7.88 6.19
N GLY A 198 -35.85 -6.67 6.46
CA GLY A 198 -35.83 -6.05 7.79
C GLY A 198 -34.74 -5.03 8.09
N SER A 199 -34.93 -3.77 7.66
CA SER A 199 -34.60 -2.60 8.49
C SER A 199 -35.40 -1.39 8.00
N ASP A 200 -36.26 -0.84 8.86
CA ASP A 200 -37.09 0.34 8.60
C ASP A 200 -36.25 1.61 8.48
N GLU A 201 -35.79 1.93 7.27
CA GLU A 201 -35.60 3.31 6.79
C GLU A 201 -36.02 3.36 5.31
N PRO A 202 -36.67 4.43 4.84
CA PRO A 202 -37.05 4.53 3.44
C PRO A 202 -35.80 4.78 2.59
N GLU A 203 -35.09 3.72 2.20
CA GLU A 203 -34.05 3.79 1.18
C GLU A 203 -34.71 4.16 -0.16
N SER A 204 -34.25 5.27 -0.74
CA SER A 204 -34.64 5.69 -2.09
C SER A 204 -34.24 4.60 -3.10
N PRO A 205 -35.14 4.19 -4.02
CA PRO A 205 -34.85 3.10 -4.93
C PRO A 205 -33.76 3.52 -5.93
N GLY A 206 -32.52 3.07 -5.71
CA GLY A 206 -31.44 3.17 -6.70
C GLY A 206 -30.02 3.46 -6.19
N SER A 207 -29.79 3.81 -4.92
CA SER A 207 -28.42 4.08 -4.45
C SER A 207 -27.73 2.82 -3.92
N VAL A 208 -27.07 2.05 -4.80
CA VAL A 208 -26.10 1.05 -4.34
C VAL A 208 -24.95 1.80 -3.67
N LYS A 209 -24.77 1.62 -2.35
CA LYS A 209 -23.66 2.23 -1.59
C LYS A 209 -22.33 1.86 -2.28
N PRO A 210 -21.46 2.84 -2.59
CA PRO A 210 -20.21 2.56 -3.30
C PRO A 210 -19.30 1.69 -2.43
N CYS A 211 -18.68 0.70 -3.06
CA CYS A 211 -17.71 -0.17 -2.41
C CYS A 211 -16.39 0.60 -2.23
N ARG A 212 -15.87 0.67 -1.01
CA ARG A 212 -14.66 1.44 -0.68
C ARG A 212 -13.52 0.50 -0.33
N VAL A 213 -12.41 0.62 -1.06
CA VAL A 213 -11.18 -0.13 -0.82
C VAL A 213 -10.22 0.75 -0.02
N PRO A 214 -9.76 0.34 1.17
CA PRO A 214 -8.69 1.02 1.89
C PRO A 214 -7.36 0.87 1.16
N VAL A 215 -6.75 1.99 0.74
CA VAL A 215 -5.46 1.97 0.01
C VAL A 215 -4.43 2.85 0.71
N ARG A 216 -3.24 2.29 0.93
CA ARG A 216 -2.04 3.00 1.39
C ARG A 216 -1.03 3.02 0.25
N LEU A 217 -0.74 4.20 -0.28
CA LEU A 217 0.23 4.41 -1.35
C LEU A 217 1.55 4.93 -0.77
N TYR A 218 2.64 4.36 -1.26
CA TYR A 218 4.01 4.75 -0.95
C TYR A 218 4.67 5.16 -2.25
N VAL A 219 4.76 6.47 -2.47
CA VAL A 219 5.24 7.04 -3.73
C VAL A 219 6.70 7.44 -3.55
N ARG A 220 7.58 6.74 -4.26
CA ARG A 220 9.01 7.04 -4.34
C ARG A 220 9.29 7.79 -5.64
N ARG A 221 9.89 8.97 -5.54
CA ARG A 221 10.40 9.70 -6.70
C ARG A 221 11.75 9.11 -7.10
N VAL A 222 11.90 8.81 -8.38
CA VAL A 222 13.15 8.35 -9.00
C VAL A 222 13.51 9.28 -10.15
N GLN A 223 14.74 9.17 -10.66
CA GLN A 223 15.22 10.00 -11.76
C GLN A 223 14.30 9.85 -12.99
N GLU A 224 13.97 10.97 -13.64
CA GLU A 224 13.14 10.98 -14.84
C GLU A 224 13.75 10.14 -15.98
N ASP A 225 15.07 10.23 -16.15
CA ASP A 225 15.89 9.53 -17.14
C ASP A 225 16.31 8.12 -16.71
N LEU A 226 15.77 7.59 -15.60
CA LEU A 226 16.07 6.23 -15.17
C LEU A 226 15.63 5.21 -16.23
N GLU A 227 16.60 4.54 -16.84
CA GLU A 227 16.41 3.44 -17.80
C GLU A 227 16.34 2.07 -17.09
N TYR A 228 17.19 1.87 -16.08
CA TYR A 228 17.29 0.61 -15.32
C TYR A 228 17.04 0.83 -13.83
N LEU A 229 16.20 -0.01 -13.22
CA LEU A 229 15.87 0.10 -11.79
C LEU A 229 17.07 -0.15 -10.85
N GLU A 230 18.11 -0.83 -11.32
CA GLU A 230 19.34 -1.08 -10.57
C GLU A 230 20.14 0.20 -10.28
N ASP A 231 20.01 1.21 -11.15
CA ASP A 231 20.68 2.50 -11.02
C ASP A 231 19.92 3.48 -10.10
N ALA A 232 18.74 3.09 -9.60
CA ALA A 232 17.93 3.94 -8.77
C ALA A 232 18.64 4.27 -7.45
N ILE A 233 18.91 5.56 -7.23
CA ILE A 233 19.54 6.05 -6.00
C ILE A 233 18.74 5.57 -4.76
N PRO A 234 19.40 4.94 -3.77
CA PRO A 234 18.76 4.52 -2.52
C PRO A 234 18.08 5.68 -1.79
N VAL A 235 16.99 5.38 -1.08
CA VAL A 235 16.29 6.36 -0.24
C VAL A 235 17.15 6.69 0.98
N SER A 236 17.55 7.95 1.13
CA SER A 236 18.35 8.45 2.25
C SER A 236 17.53 8.90 3.46
N ASP A 237 16.29 9.33 3.22
CA ASP A 237 15.40 9.90 4.24
C ASP A 237 13.93 9.61 3.90
N TRP A 238 13.06 9.70 4.90
CA TRP A 238 11.63 9.45 4.72
C TRP A 238 10.85 10.64 4.13
N GLU A 239 11.46 11.82 3.98
CA GLU A 239 10.81 12.99 3.38
C GLU A 239 10.73 12.85 1.86
N SER A 240 11.67 12.12 1.25
CA SER A 240 11.68 11.82 -0.18
C SER A 240 10.58 10.85 -0.62
N VAL A 241 9.90 10.18 0.32
CA VAL A 241 8.80 9.25 0.06
C VAL A 241 7.47 9.87 0.48
N SER A 242 6.53 9.99 -0.46
CA SER A 242 5.18 10.46 -0.13
C SER A 242 4.31 9.29 0.33
N TYR A 243 3.75 9.39 1.54
CA TYR A 243 2.78 8.43 2.08
C TYR A 243 1.36 8.99 1.96
N ILE A 244 0.48 8.25 1.29
CA ILE A 244 -0.90 8.67 1.04
C ILE A 244 -1.85 7.55 1.48
N ASN A 245 -2.80 7.90 2.34
CA ASN A 245 -3.81 6.99 2.83
C ASN A 245 -5.18 7.47 2.38
N ARG A 246 -5.74 6.84 1.34
CA ARG A 246 -6.99 7.26 0.70
C ARG A 246 -7.83 6.05 0.32
N PRO A 247 -9.16 6.11 0.51
CA PRO A 247 -10.04 5.07 0.00
C PRO A 247 -10.23 5.22 -1.50
N PHE A 248 -10.26 4.09 -2.21
CA PHE A 248 -10.70 4.05 -3.61
C PHE A 248 -12.16 3.61 -3.69
N GLU A 249 -13.01 4.38 -4.38
CA GLU A 249 -14.41 4.04 -4.59
C GLU A 249 -14.61 3.24 -5.87
N ILE A 250 -15.03 1.98 -5.74
CA ILE A 250 -15.47 1.18 -6.88
C ILE A 250 -16.95 1.51 -7.13
N ARG A 251 -17.22 2.26 -8.21
CA ARG A 251 -18.58 2.61 -8.66
C ARG A 251 -19.10 1.58 -9.68
N LYS A 252 -20.41 1.29 -9.62
CA LYS A 252 -21.13 0.59 -10.71
C LYS A 252 -21.44 1.61 -11.81
N GLU A 253 -20.65 1.64 -12.88
CA GLU A 253 -21.01 2.41 -14.08
C GLU A 253 -21.67 1.47 -15.10
N GLY A 254 -22.80 1.91 -15.68
CA GLY A 254 -23.74 1.09 -16.46
C GLY A 254 -23.14 0.36 -17.66
N GLY A 255 -22.59 -0.83 -17.42
CA GLY A 255 -22.11 -1.76 -18.43
C GLY A 255 -20.62 -1.60 -18.77
N ARG A 256 -19.76 -2.37 -18.09
CA ARG A 256 -18.37 -2.69 -18.48
C ARG A 256 -17.40 -1.51 -18.64
N ARG A 257 -17.08 -0.81 -17.54
CA ARG A 257 -15.68 -0.35 -17.38
C ARG A 257 -15.05 -1.13 -16.24
N ILE A 258 -14.12 -2.01 -16.59
CA ILE A 258 -13.20 -2.60 -15.62
C ILE A 258 -12.34 -1.42 -15.14
N THR A 259 -12.45 -1.06 -13.86
CA THR A 259 -11.50 -0.12 -13.26
C THR A 259 -10.11 -0.76 -13.33
N THR A 260 -9.22 -0.22 -14.15
CA THR A 260 -7.82 -0.65 -14.23
C THR A 260 -7.02 -0.08 -13.06
N LEU A 261 -5.86 -0.68 -12.79
CA LEU A 261 -4.91 -0.17 -11.81
C LEU A 261 -4.44 1.24 -12.19
N GLU A 262 -4.25 1.53 -13.48
CA GLU A 262 -3.96 2.86 -14.02
C GLU A 262 -4.99 3.90 -13.55
N HIS A 263 -6.27 3.67 -13.85
CA HIS A 263 -7.33 4.59 -13.51
C HIS A 263 -7.47 4.78 -11.98
N ALA A 264 -7.24 3.71 -11.22
CA ALA A 264 -7.22 3.79 -9.76
C ALA A 264 -6.08 4.69 -9.25
N LEU A 265 -4.87 4.53 -9.80
CA LEU A 265 -3.72 5.35 -9.44
C LEU A 265 -3.91 6.82 -9.83
N GLU A 266 -4.43 7.10 -11.03
CA GLU A 266 -4.72 8.48 -11.45
C GLU A 266 -5.70 9.18 -10.52
N THR A 267 -6.71 8.44 -10.04
CA THR A 267 -7.71 8.96 -9.10
C THR A 267 -7.14 9.15 -7.70
N LEU A 268 -6.27 8.24 -7.25
CA LEU A 268 -5.68 8.27 -5.91
C LEU A 268 -4.55 9.29 -5.78
N LEU A 269 -3.84 9.56 -6.89
CA LEU A 269 -2.64 10.39 -6.96
C LEU A 269 -2.79 11.56 -7.97
N PRO A 270 -3.87 12.37 -7.91
CA PRO A 270 -4.12 13.41 -8.90
C PRO A 270 -2.97 14.45 -8.97
N GLU A 271 -2.27 14.67 -7.86
CA GLU A 271 -1.09 15.54 -7.79
C GLU A 271 0.10 15.07 -8.66
N PHE A 272 0.19 13.78 -8.98
CA PHE A 272 1.26 13.22 -9.80
C PHE A 272 0.85 13.05 -11.27
N PHE A 273 -0.46 12.90 -11.55
CA PHE A 273 -0.99 12.63 -12.90
C PHE A 273 -1.69 13.81 -13.55
N GLY A 274 -2.00 14.89 -12.84
CA GLY A 274 -2.41 16.19 -13.39
C GLY A 274 -3.46 16.16 -14.51
N SER A 275 -4.72 16.35 -14.14
CA SER A 275 -5.65 17.18 -14.92
C SER A 275 -6.02 18.34 -14.01
N LYS A 276 -5.83 19.60 -14.42
CA LYS A 276 -6.33 20.76 -13.64
C LYS A 276 -7.81 20.51 -13.28
N PRO A 277 -8.25 20.72 -12.03
CA PRO A 277 -9.66 20.55 -11.69
C PRO A 277 -10.47 21.57 -12.50
N THR A 278 -11.33 21.08 -13.39
CA THR A 278 -12.35 21.90 -14.04
C THR A 278 -13.33 22.33 -12.96
N ALA A 279 -13.15 23.55 -12.45
CA ALA A 279 -14.14 24.20 -11.63
C ALA A 279 -15.45 24.29 -12.45
N ARG A 280 -16.42 23.44 -12.12
CA ARG A 280 -17.82 23.68 -12.43
C ARG A 280 -18.23 24.94 -11.64
N ALA A 281 -18.19 26.08 -12.31
CA ALA A 281 -18.99 27.23 -11.93
C ALA A 281 -20.07 27.43 -13.00
N ALA A 282 -21.32 27.26 -12.57
CA ALA A 282 -22.50 27.63 -13.33
C ALA A 282 -22.46 29.14 -13.68
N GLY A 283 -22.86 29.50 -14.91
CA GLY A 283 -23.03 30.90 -15.34
C GLY A 283 -24.33 31.52 -14.80
N PRO A 284 -24.95 32.49 -15.48
CA PRO A 284 -24.46 33.36 -16.57
C PRO A 284 -24.59 34.86 -16.19
N ASP A 285 -23.95 35.77 -16.93
CA ASP A 285 -24.56 37.10 -17.15
C ASP A 285 -24.09 37.69 -18.48
N SER A 286 -25.08 38.14 -19.24
CA SER A 286 -24.97 38.71 -20.57
C SER A 286 -25.09 40.23 -20.47
N ALA A 287 -24.24 40.98 -21.18
CA ALA A 287 -24.63 42.16 -21.97
C ALA A 287 -23.41 42.93 -22.52
N PRO A 288 -23.57 43.71 -23.62
CA PRO A 288 -22.52 43.99 -24.60
C PRO A 288 -21.99 45.43 -24.53
N GLY A 289 -20.82 45.66 -25.14
CA GLY A 289 -20.23 46.99 -25.29
C GLY A 289 -19.22 47.02 -26.44
N ASP A 290 -19.35 48.04 -27.27
CA ASP A 290 -19.02 48.14 -28.68
C ASP A 290 -17.59 48.66 -29.00
N SER A 291 -17.16 48.41 -30.24
CA SER A 291 -16.16 49.12 -31.09
C SER A 291 -14.76 49.50 -30.55
N ASP A 292 -13.67 49.10 -31.24
CA ASP A 292 -13.12 49.84 -32.40
C ASP A 292 -11.88 49.13 -33.00
N THR A 293 -11.46 49.61 -34.17
CA THR A 293 -10.88 48.94 -35.32
C THR A 293 -9.38 49.20 -35.49
N THR A 294 -8.56 48.18 -35.82
CA THR A 294 -7.68 48.12 -37.04
C THR A 294 -6.68 46.93 -37.06
N PRO A 295 -6.27 46.46 -38.27
CA PRO A 295 -5.80 45.09 -38.51
C PRO A 295 -4.29 44.94 -38.73
N GLY A 296 -3.74 43.79 -38.34
CA GLY A 296 -2.43 43.31 -38.75
C GLY A 296 -2.24 41.81 -38.43
N THR A 297 -2.27 40.96 -39.46
CA THR A 297 -1.97 39.51 -39.41
C THR A 297 -0.54 39.23 -39.94
N PRO A 298 0.01 38.00 -39.83
CA PRO A 298 -0.09 37.03 -38.73
C PRO A 298 1.32 36.53 -38.31
N ARG A 299 1.47 36.08 -37.06
CA ARG A 299 2.47 35.07 -36.71
C ARG A 299 1.78 33.99 -35.89
N ASP A 300 1.25 33.02 -36.64
CA ASP A 300 0.81 31.75 -36.10
C ASP A 300 1.99 31.08 -35.39
N ARG A 301 1.95 31.12 -34.07
CA ARG A 301 2.45 30.03 -33.23
C ARG A 301 1.30 29.64 -32.34
N GLU A 302 0.42 28.81 -32.89
CA GLU A 302 -0.39 27.92 -32.06
C GLU A 302 0.57 27.20 -31.10
N PRO A 303 0.36 27.24 -29.78
CA PRO A 303 0.94 26.22 -28.94
C PRO A 303 0.26 24.91 -29.37
N ALA A 304 1.02 24.01 -29.99
CA ALA A 304 0.54 22.68 -30.36
C ALA A 304 -0.15 22.08 -29.13
N SER A 305 -1.48 22.00 -29.19
CA SER A 305 -2.26 21.30 -28.18
C SER A 305 -1.96 19.83 -28.38
N ALA A 306 -1.10 19.28 -27.51
CA ALA A 306 -0.84 17.84 -27.49
C ALA A 306 -2.19 17.11 -27.48
N SER A 307 -2.32 16.13 -28.37
CA SER A 307 -3.55 15.36 -28.46
C SER A 307 -3.82 14.64 -27.12
N PRO A 308 -5.09 14.35 -26.77
CA PRO A 308 -5.40 13.62 -25.54
C PRO A 308 -4.63 12.30 -25.42
N GLN A 309 -4.33 11.63 -26.54
CA GLN A 309 -3.50 10.43 -26.59
C GLN A 309 -2.02 10.70 -26.25
N GLU A 310 -1.43 11.81 -26.72
CA GLU A 310 -0.05 12.18 -26.38
C GLU A 310 0.10 12.56 -24.90
N MET A 311 -0.93 13.21 -24.31
CA MET A 311 -0.95 13.50 -22.88
C MET A 311 -1.09 12.23 -22.03
N ASP A 312 -1.89 11.25 -22.47
CA ASP A 312 -2.06 9.96 -21.80
C ASP A 312 -0.77 9.13 -21.82
N VAL A 313 -0.08 9.11 -22.97
CA VAL A 313 1.24 8.49 -23.13
C VAL A 313 2.30 9.17 -22.26
N ALA A 314 2.29 10.51 -22.18
CA ALA A 314 3.21 11.27 -21.32
C ALA A 314 2.96 11.04 -19.82
N LYS A 315 1.71 10.84 -19.40
CA LYS A 315 1.36 10.48 -18.01
C LYS A 315 1.78 9.05 -17.67
N LYS A 316 1.55 8.11 -18.59
CA LYS A 316 1.99 6.71 -18.48
C LYS A 316 3.52 6.60 -18.42
N ALA A 317 4.24 7.47 -19.11
CA ALA A 317 5.71 7.55 -19.09
C ALA A 317 6.29 7.92 -17.70
N ARG A 318 5.49 8.50 -16.80
CA ARG A 318 5.98 8.91 -15.46
C ARG A 318 5.97 7.79 -14.45
N VAL A 319 5.09 6.79 -14.57
CA VAL A 319 5.08 5.64 -13.65
C VAL A 319 6.09 4.62 -14.15
N LYS A 320 7.19 4.49 -13.43
CA LYS A 320 8.27 3.56 -13.79
C LYS A 320 7.98 2.14 -13.29
N LEU A 321 7.32 2.01 -12.14
CA LEU A 321 7.04 0.72 -11.51
C LEU A 321 5.86 0.84 -10.54
N VAL A 322 5.00 -0.18 -10.54
CA VAL A 322 3.99 -0.39 -9.48
C VAL A 322 4.21 -1.77 -8.88
N ARG A 323 4.46 -1.82 -7.57
CA ARG A 323 4.76 -3.04 -6.84
C ARG A 323 3.78 -3.27 -5.69
N ILE A 324 3.21 -4.47 -5.66
CA ILE A 324 2.28 -4.94 -4.62
C ILE A 324 2.66 -6.38 -4.27
N GLN A 325 2.92 -6.67 -2.99
CA GLN A 325 3.33 -8.01 -2.52
C GLN A 325 4.58 -8.58 -3.22
N GLY A 326 5.49 -7.73 -3.68
CA GLY A 326 6.68 -8.14 -4.42
C GLY A 326 6.47 -8.41 -5.91
N MET A 327 5.24 -8.24 -6.40
CA MET A 327 4.93 -8.39 -7.82
C MET A 327 4.91 -7.03 -8.50
N GLU A 328 5.57 -6.95 -9.65
CA GLU A 328 5.39 -5.86 -10.59
C GLU A 328 4.07 -6.07 -11.34
N LEU A 329 3.15 -5.12 -11.21
CA LEU A 329 1.83 -5.20 -11.81
C LEU A 329 1.71 -4.28 -13.02
N SER A 330 1.06 -4.78 -14.07
CA SER A 330 0.69 -3.96 -15.21
C SER A 330 -0.38 -2.95 -14.81
N LEU A 331 -0.28 -1.75 -15.37
CA LEU A 331 -1.28 -0.69 -15.20
C LEU A 331 -2.67 -1.12 -15.75
N ASP A 332 -2.71 -2.08 -16.67
CA ASP A 332 -3.96 -2.61 -17.23
C ASP A 332 -4.65 -3.65 -16.32
N THR A 333 -4.00 -4.07 -15.23
CA THR A 333 -4.56 -5.09 -14.32
C THR A 333 -5.87 -4.60 -13.69
N PRO A 334 -6.94 -5.43 -13.64
CA PRO A 334 -8.20 -5.06 -12.98
C PRO A 334 -8.01 -4.72 -11.50
N PHE A 335 -8.30 -3.49 -11.09
CA PHE A 335 -8.16 -3.04 -9.71
C PHE A 335 -9.02 -3.82 -8.70
N PRO A 336 -10.28 -4.22 -8.99
CA PRO A 336 -11.06 -5.06 -8.08
C PRO A 336 -10.38 -6.39 -7.76
N TRP A 337 -9.74 -7.01 -8.77
CA TRP A 337 -8.96 -8.23 -8.58
C TRP A 337 -7.76 -7.98 -7.67
N VAL A 338 -7.01 -6.90 -7.90
CA VAL A 338 -5.89 -6.49 -7.03
C VAL A 338 -6.36 -6.30 -5.58
N ALA A 339 -7.45 -5.57 -5.38
CA ALA A 339 -7.99 -5.27 -4.05
C ALA A 339 -8.47 -6.51 -3.29
N ASN A 340 -9.06 -7.49 -3.98
CA ASN A 340 -9.55 -8.72 -3.36
C ASN A 340 -8.42 -9.69 -3.00
N ASN A 341 -7.37 -9.75 -3.82
CA ASN A 341 -6.37 -10.83 -3.72
C ASN A 341 -5.06 -10.40 -3.05
N LEU A 342 -4.71 -9.11 -3.06
CA LEU A 342 -3.38 -8.64 -2.65
C LEU A 342 -3.38 -7.71 -1.42
N ARG A 343 -4.54 -7.54 -0.78
CA ARG A 343 -4.67 -6.81 0.49
C ARG A 343 -4.01 -7.57 1.62
N ASN A 344 -3.40 -6.84 2.54
CA ASN A 344 -2.84 -7.40 3.75
C ASN A 344 -3.94 -7.86 4.74
N PRO A 345 -3.59 -8.65 5.76
CA PRO A 345 -4.51 -9.06 6.82
C PRO A 345 -5.20 -7.89 7.54
N GLU A 346 -4.58 -6.72 7.67
CA GLU A 346 -5.24 -5.51 8.20
C GLU A 346 -6.28 -4.88 7.24
N CYS A 347 -6.60 -5.55 6.12
CA CYS A 347 -7.55 -5.14 5.10
C CYS A 347 -7.18 -3.87 4.30
N PHE A 348 -5.90 -3.46 4.36
CA PHE A 348 -5.35 -2.43 3.48
C PHE A 348 -4.66 -3.03 2.26
N LEU A 349 -4.86 -2.38 1.11
CA LEU A 349 -4.03 -2.59 -0.07
C LEU A 349 -2.81 -1.65 0.01
N HIS A 350 -1.62 -2.22 0.14
CA HIS A 350 -0.37 -1.47 0.16
C HIS A 350 0.23 -1.41 -1.25
N VAL A 351 0.41 -0.20 -1.79
CA VAL A 351 0.87 0.01 -3.16
C VAL A 351 2.14 0.84 -3.17
N CYS A 352 3.26 0.25 -3.62
CA CYS A 352 4.50 1.00 -3.83
C CYS A 352 4.54 1.49 -5.28
N VAL A 353 4.69 2.80 -5.48
CA VAL A 353 4.68 3.42 -6.81
C VAL A 353 5.98 4.19 -7.00
N TYR A 354 6.67 3.94 -8.10
CA TYR A 354 7.89 4.63 -8.49
C TYR A 354 7.56 5.60 -9.61
N ILE A 355 7.83 6.88 -9.40
CA ILE A 355 7.50 7.94 -10.35
C ILE A 355 8.79 8.63 -10.78
N GLY A 356 9.03 8.70 -12.10
CA GLY A 356 10.08 9.52 -12.70
C GLY A 356 9.75 11.00 -12.52
N ALA A 357 10.66 11.72 -11.88
CA ALA A 357 10.47 13.12 -11.50
C ALA A 357 11.72 13.97 -11.74
#